data_AF-A0A0F0FSK9-F1
#
_entry.id   AF-A0A0F0FSK9-F1
#
_cell.length_a   1.000
_cell.length_b   1.000
_cell.length_c   1.000
_cell.angle_alpha   90.00
_cell.angle_beta   90.00
_cell.angle_gamma   90.00
#
_symmetry.space_group_name_H-M   'P 1'
#
loop_
_entity.id
_entity.type
_entity.pdbx_description
1 polymer ?
#
loop_
_entity_poly.entity_id
_entity_poly.type
_entity_poly.pdbx_seq_one_letter_code
_entity_poly.pdbx_strand_id
1 'polypeptide(L)'
;MVLPSRLSSPLPAVRAVVLVLLSLLAGVTRAQETAQGLQDKAMKGDFLAQRNLSYCLQSGCLGLERDRVKACMWRKVILLSGDRHVTDLDSANLEYVCGKLSAAERDAAMRQAETLARQIYAPRR
;
A
#
# COMPACT_ATOMS: atom_id res chain seq x y z
N MET A 1 39.36 43.14 -54.12
CA MET A 1 39.25 41.69 -54.36
C MET A 1 39.60 40.95 -53.07
N VAL A 2 38.62 40.73 -52.18
CA VAL A 2 38.60 39.72 -51.09
C VAL A 2 37.12 39.51 -50.73
N LEU A 3 36.61 38.27 -50.81
CA LEU A 3 35.25 37.89 -50.41
C LEU A 3 35.11 37.89 -48.87
N PRO A 4 33.94 38.24 -48.30
CA PRO A 4 33.58 37.76 -46.97
C PRO A 4 32.87 36.40 -47.07
N SER A 5 33.52 35.36 -46.57
CA SER A 5 32.91 34.06 -46.29
C SER A 5 31.88 34.23 -45.18
N ARG A 6 30.58 34.14 -45.50
CA ARG A 6 29.54 34.02 -44.47
C ARG A 6 29.61 32.59 -43.92
N LEU A 7 30.04 32.46 -42.67
CA LEU A 7 29.86 31.23 -41.90
C LEU A 7 28.36 30.96 -41.75
N SER A 8 27.88 29.89 -42.37
CA SER A 8 26.55 29.35 -42.15
C SER A 8 26.49 28.73 -40.76
N SER A 9 25.86 29.41 -39.81
CA SER A 9 25.54 28.82 -38.50
C SER A 9 24.58 27.65 -38.68
N PRO A 10 24.85 26.44 -38.15
CA PRO A 10 23.89 25.36 -38.21
C PRO A 10 22.80 25.54 -37.14
N LEU A 11 21.55 25.51 -37.63
CA LEU A 11 20.41 24.79 -37.07
C LEU A 11 19.51 25.46 -35.99
N PRO A 12 18.23 25.74 -36.32
CA PRO A 12 17.15 25.81 -35.31
C PRO A 12 16.82 24.45 -34.66
N ALA A 13 17.33 23.33 -35.20
CA ALA A 13 17.06 21.98 -34.68
C ALA A 13 17.70 21.70 -33.31
N VAL A 14 18.86 22.29 -33.00
CA VAL A 14 19.56 22.05 -31.72
C VAL A 14 18.75 22.60 -30.53
N ARG A 15 18.03 23.72 -30.73
CA ARG A 15 17.14 24.31 -29.71
C ARG A 15 15.90 23.47 -29.41
N ALA A 16 15.32 22.83 -30.43
CA ALA A 16 14.14 21.99 -30.26
C ALA A 16 14.44 20.68 -29.50
N VAL A 17 15.62 20.10 -29.72
CA VAL A 17 16.06 18.86 -29.04
C VAL A 17 16.27 19.06 -27.54
N VAL A 18 16.80 20.22 -27.12
CA VAL A 18 16.99 20.56 -25.69
C VAL A 18 15.65 20.64 -24.94
N LEU A 19 14.60 21.20 -25.56
CA LEU A 19 13.27 21.30 -24.96
C LEU A 19 12.57 19.95 -24.81
N VAL A 20 12.70 19.06 -25.79
CA VAL A 20 12.12 17.71 -25.74
C VAL A 20 12.78 16.85 -24.65
N LEU A 21 14.09 17.00 -24.42
CA LEU A 21 14.82 16.32 -23.34
C LEU A 21 14.43 16.82 -21.94
N LEU A 22 14.06 18.10 -21.79
CA LEU A 22 13.61 18.69 -20.52
C LEU A 22 12.20 18.21 -20.10
N SER A 23 11.33 17.88 -21.07
CA SER A 23 9.98 17.35 -20.79
C SER A 23 9.93 15.86 -20.42
N LEU A 24 11.00 15.10 -20.67
CA LEU A 24 11.09 13.67 -20.32
C LEU A 24 11.48 13.42 -18.86
N LEU A 25 11.76 14.48 -18.08
CA LEU A 25 12.12 14.41 -16.66
C LEU A 25 10.97 14.76 -15.71
N ALA A 26 9.74 14.87 -16.20
CA ALA A 26 8.55 14.83 -15.35
C ALA A 26 8.41 13.40 -14.80
N GLY A 27 9.30 13.05 -13.87
CA GLY A 27 9.36 11.76 -13.21
C GLY A 27 8.00 11.46 -12.61
N VAL A 28 7.42 10.33 -12.99
CA VAL A 28 6.25 9.78 -12.34
C VAL A 28 6.63 9.52 -10.88
N THR A 29 6.31 10.44 -9.99
CA THR A 29 6.43 10.21 -8.55
C THR A 29 5.36 9.19 -8.20
N ARG A 30 5.71 7.89 -8.27
CA ARG A 30 4.89 6.88 -7.62
C ARG A 30 4.95 7.20 -6.14
N ALA A 31 3.84 7.64 -5.55
CA ALA A 31 3.73 7.75 -4.12
C ALA A 31 4.03 6.36 -3.54
N GLN A 32 5.19 6.20 -2.91
CA GLN A 32 5.57 4.94 -2.30
C GLN A 32 4.71 4.74 -1.06
N GLU A 33 4.08 3.57 -0.94
CA GLU A 33 3.30 3.24 0.25
C GLU A 33 4.24 3.14 1.46
N THR A 34 3.83 3.71 2.58
CA THR A 34 4.55 3.65 3.87
C THR A 34 3.74 2.81 4.85
N ALA A 35 4.39 2.28 5.89
CA ALA A 35 3.69 1.57 6.97
C ALA A 35 2.55 2.40 7.57
N GLN A 36 2.81 3.67 7.84
CA GLN A 36 1.82 4.59 8.39
C GLN A 36 0.67 4.84 7.41
N GLY A 37 0.97 5.12 6.14
CA GLY A 37 -0.07 5.34 5.13
C GLY A 37 -0.94 4.09 4.91
N LEU A 38 -0.35 2.90 4.99
CA LEU A 38 -1.07 1.64 4.93
C LEU A 38 -1.99 1.45 6.14
N GLN A 39 -1.49 1.73 7.35
CA GLN A 39 -2.27 1.69 8.59
C GLN A 39 -3.44 2.68 8.55
N ASP A 40 -3.23 3.91 8.10
CA ASP A 40 -4.26 4.93 8.01
C ASP A 40 -5.41 4.53 7.07
N LYS A 41 -5.10 3.93 5.92
CA LYS A 41 -6.12 3.41 4.99
C LYS A 41 -6.87 2.24 5.60
N ALA A 42 -6.17 1.29 6.22
CA ALA A 42 -6.78 0.13 6.85
C ALA A 42 -7.78 0.54 7.96
N MET A 43 -7.42 1.56 8.76
CA MET A 43 -8.29 2.15 9.79
C MET A 43 -9.50 2.90 9.23
N LYS A 44 -9.45 3.36 7.98
CA LYS A 44 -10.60 3.95 7.26
C LYS A 44 -11.51 2.90 6.62
N GLY A 45 -11.22 1.61 6.83
CA GLY A 45 -12.01 0.52 6.28
C GLY A 45 -11.62 0.12 4.86
N ASP A 46 -10.49 0.61 4.31
CA ASP A 46 -10.02 0.20 2.99
C ASP A 46 -9.66 -1.29 3.00
N PHE A 47 -10.45 -2.07 2.28
CA PHE A 47 -10.37 -3.52 2.26
C PHE A 47 -9.00 -4.05 1.77
N LEU A 48 -8.42 -3.42 0.74
CA LEU A 48 -7.13 -3.84 0.20
C LEU A 48 -5.99 -3.47 1.17
N ALA A 49 -6.07 -2.31 1.80
CA ALA A 49 -5.12 -1.90 2.83
C ALA A 49 -5.15 -2.84 4.04
N GLN A 50 -6.33 -3.31 4.45
CA GLN A 50 -6.43 -4.30 5.53
C GLN A 50 -5.76 -5.63 5.17
N ARG A 51 -5.98 -6.13 3.95
CA ARG A 51 -5.29 -7.33 3.42
C ARG A 51 -3.77 -7.14 3.42
N ASN A 52 -3.30 -6.02 2.88
CA ASN A 52 -1.88 -5.71 2.76
C ASN A 52 -1.22 -5.51 4.14
N LEU A 53 -1.91 -4.86 5.07
CA LEU A 53 -1.40 -4.66 6.44
C LEU A 53 -1.25 -6.01 7.16
N SER A 54 -2.25 -6.87 7.08
CA SER A 54 -2.16 -8.23 7.63
C SER A 54 -1.00 -9.01 7.01
N TYR A 55 -0.81 -8.91 5.69
CA TYR A 55 0.31 -9.53 5.00
C TYR A 55 1.66 -9.00 5.49
N CYS A 56 1.86 -7.68 5.58
CA CYS A 56 3.12 -7.13 6.08
C CYS A 56 3.38 -7.53 7.54
N LEU A 57 2.38 -7.60 8.39
CA LEU A 57 2.55 -8.08 9.77
C LEU A 57 2.87 -9.60 9.81
N GLN A 58 2.53 -10.36 8.78
CA GLN A 58 2.84 -11.79 8.69
C GLN A 58 4.27 -12.05 8.16
N SER A 59 4.70 -11.34 7.12
CA SER A 59 5.95 -11.58 6.40
C SER A 59 7.06 -10.57 6.70
N GLY A 60 6.71 -9.37 7.15
CA GLY A 60 7.56 -8.18 7.15
C GLY A 60 7.49 -7.47 5.80
N CYS A 61 7.16 -6.18 5.79
CA CYS A 61 7.37 -5.23 4.69
C CYS A 61 7.14 -3.80 5.15
N LEU A 62 7.59 -2.81 4.36
CA LEU A 62 7.38 -1.38 4.62
C LEU A 62 7.94 -0.88 5.97
N GLY A 63 8.92 -1.60 6.55
CA GLY A 63 9.45 -1.31 7.89
C GLY A 63 8.59 -1.81 9.04
N LEU A 64 7.53 -2.58 8.76
CA LEU A 64 6.77 -3.30 9.79
C LEU A 64 7.47 -4.60 10.16
N GLU A 65 7.73 -4.76 11.45
CA GLU A 65 8.16 -6.02 12.04
C GLU A 65 7.05 -7.07 11.98
N ARG A 66 7.46 -8.33 12.00
CA ARG A 66 6.53 -9.46 11.99
C ARG A 66 5.78 -9.53 13.33
N ASP A 67 4.46 -9.49 13.27
CA ASP A 67 3.55 -9.61 14.39
C ASP A 67 2.35 -10.47 13.95
N ARG A 68 2.46 -11.79 14.17
CA ARG A 68 1.43 -12.74 13.72
C ARG A 68 0.12 -12.60 14.49
N VAL A 69 0.16 -12.07 15.72
CA VAL A 69 -1.05 -11.80 16.52
C VAL A 69 -1.84 -10.68 15.85
N LYS A 70 -1.19 -9.56 15.51
CA LYS A 70 -1.86 -8.47 14.77
C LYS A 70 -2.23 -8.87 13.35
N ALA A 71 -1.43 -9.71 12.68
CA ALA A 71 -1.81 -10.22 11.36
C ALA A 71 -3.11 -11.04 11.42
N CYS A 72 -3.23 -11.95 12.40
CA CYS A 72 -4.44 -12.73 12.68
C CYS A 72 -5.63 -11.83 13.05
N MET A 73 -5.41 -10.82 13.90
CA MET A 73 -6.41 -9.81 14.24
C MET A 73 -6.96 -9.11 12.99
N TRP A 74 -6.09 -8.59 12.12
CA TRP A 74 -6.51 -7.91 10.89
C TRP A 74 -7.22 -8.84 9.90
N ARG A 75 -6.81 -10.11 9.78
CA ARG A 75 -7.58 -11.09 8.97
C ARG A 75 -8.99 -11.26 9.51
N LYS A 76 -9.19 -11.25 10.83
CA LYS A 76 -10.52 -11.35 11.42
C LYS A 76 -11.33 -10.07 11.18
N VAL A 77 -10.71 -8.89 11.25
CA VAL A 77 -11.37 -7.61 10.90
C VAL A 77 -11.92 -7.64 9.47
N ILE A 78 -11.15 -8.16 8.51
CA ILE A 78 -11.58 -8.30 7.12
C ILE A 78 -12.88 -9.11 7.02
N LEU A 79 -12.98 -10.26 7.71
CA LEU A 79 -14.20 -11.06 7.70
C LEU A 79 -15.38 -10.40 8.43
N LEU A 80 -15.10 -9.60 9.46
CA LEU A 80 -16.13 -8.85 10.20
C LEU A 80 -16.63 -7.60 9.45
N SER A 81 -15.90 -7.14 8.42
CA SER A 81 -16.24 -5.92 7.69
C SER A 81 -17.57 -5.99 6.94
N GLY A 82 -17.99 -7.20 6.54
CA GLY A 82 -19.11 -7.39 5.62
C GLY A 82 -18.85 -6.85 4.21
N ASP A 83 -17.59 -6.52 3.87
CA ASP A 83 -17.23 -6.03 2.53
C ASP A 83 -17.54 -7.10 1.47
N ARG A 84 -18.17 -6.69 0.37
CA ARG A 84 -18.60 -7.58 -0.72
C ARG A 84 -17.46 -8.30 -1.44
N HIS A 85 -16.22 -7.84 -1.27
CA HIS A 85 -15.02 -8.44 -1.89
C HIS A 85 -14.34 -9.48 -0.98
N VAL A 86 -14.88 -9.74 0.22
CA VAL A 86 -14.47 -10.89 1.04
C VAL A 86 -14.68 -12.18 0.25
N THR A 87 -13.67 -13.04 0.22
CA THR A 87 -13.74 -14.35 -0.44
C THR A 87 -13.21 -15.45 0.45
N ASP A 88 -13.33 -16.71 0.01
CA ASP A 88 -12.78 -17.88 0.70
C ASP A 88 -11.26 -17.77 0.97
N LEU A 89 -10.54 -16.99 0.15
CA LEU A 89 -9.12 -16.72 0.39
C LEU A 89 -8.89 -15.94 1.68
N ASP A 90 -9.81 -15.08 2.12
CA ASP A 90 -9.66 -14.36 3.39
C ASP A 90 -9.83 -15.30 4.58
N SER A 91 -10.78 -16.22 4.51
CA SER A 91 -10.97 -17.30 5.50
C SER A 91 -9.74 -18.21 5.56
N ALA A 92 -9.23 -18.65 4.41
CA ALA A 92 -8.02 -19.47 4.35
C ALA A 92 -6.78 -18.73 4.88
N ASN A 93 -6.66 -17.43 4.61
CA ASN A 93 -5.56 -16.62 5.14
C ASN A 93 -5.68 -16.41 6.66
N LEU A 94 -6.89 -16.22 7.18
CA LEU A 94 -7.15 -16.18 8.62
C LEU A 94 -6.70 -17.49 9.27
N GLU A 95 -7.16 -18.62 8.77
CA GLU A 95 -6.81 -19.94 9.29
C GLU A 95 -5.30 -20.17 9.24
N TYR A 96 -4.66 -19.86 8.09
CA TYR A 96 -3.23 -20.03 7.93
C TYR A 96 -2.41 -19.22 8.93
N VAL A 97 -2.74 -17.94 9.17
CA VAL A 97 -1.95 -17.10 10.07
C VAL A 97 -2.24 -17.41 11.54
N CYS A 98 -3.52 -17.58 11.91
CA CYS A 98 -3.94 -17.85 13.28
C CYS A 98 -3.57 -19.27 13.74
N GLY A 99 -3.51 -20.23 12.81
CA GLY A 99 -3.08 -21.61 13.09
C GLY A 99 -1.64 -21.73 13.61
N LYS A 100 -0.79 -20.71 13.38
CA LYS A 100 0.58 -20.66 13.90
C LYS A 100 0.70 -20.11 15.32
N LEU A 101 -0.40 -19.67 15.91
CA LEU A 101 -0.43 -19.04 17.23
C LEU A 101 -0.81 -20.05 18.31
N SER A 102 -0.46 -19.75 19.56
CA SER A 102 -1.04 -20.43 20.72
C SER A 102 -2.53 -20.10 20.87
N ALA A 103 -3.25 -20.88 21.68
CA ALA A 103 -4.66 -20.61 21.97
C ALA A 103 -4.86 -19.22 22.59
N ALA A 104 -4.03 -18.85 23.57
CA ALA A 104 -4.11 -17.56 24.24
C ALA A 104 -3.88 -16.38 23.28
N GLU A 105 -2.91 -16.49 22.36
CA GLU A 105 -2.64 -15.49 21.33
C GLU A 105 -3.79 -15.36 20.33
N ARG A 106 -4.37 -16.49 19.88
CA ARG A 106 -5.56 -16.47 19.02
C ARG A 106 -6.73 -15.76 19.71
N ASP A 107 -7.00 -16.10 20.96
CA ASP A 107 -8.09 -15.50 21.72
C ASP A 107 -7.89 -13.99 21.90
N ALA A 108 -6.65 -13.56 22.16
CA ALA A 108 -6.30 -12.15 22.22
C ALA A 108 -6.53 -11.46 20.87
N ALA A 109 -6.07 -12.06 19.76
CA ALA A 109 -6.27 -11.52 18.41
C ALA A 109 -7.76 -11.39 18.06
N MET A 110 -8.60 -12.38 18.40
CA MET A 110 -10.04 -12.33 18.12
C MET A 110 -10.74 -11.22 18.91
N ARG A 111 -10.46 -11.08 20.22
CA ARG A 111 -11.02 -10.00 21.05
C ARG A 111 -10.62 -8.62 20.54
N GLN A 112 -9.36 -8.46 20.13
CA GLN A 112 -8.89 -7.21 19.54
C GLN A 112 -9.56 -6.92 18.20
N ALA A 113 -9.76 -7.95 17.36
CA ALA A 113 -10.39 -7.80 16.06
C ALA A 113 -11.85 -7.34 16.17
N GLU A 114 -12.63 -7.89 17.09
CA GLU A 114 -14.00 -7.45 17.33
C GLU A 114 -14.08 -6.00 17.81
N THR A 115 -13.17 -5.62 18.71
CA THR A 115 -13.08 -4.24 19.21
C THR A 115 -12.73 -3.28 18.08
N LEU A 116 -11.74 -3.63 17.27
CA LEU A 116 -11.29 -2.82 16.15
C LEU A 116 -12.33 -2.74 15.03
N ALA A 117 -13.00 -3.84 14.69
CA ALA A 117 -14.07 -3.84 13.71
C ALA A 117 -15.23 -2.91 14.13
N ARG A 118 -15.62 -2.91 15.41
CA ARG A 118 -16.59 -1.93 15.92
C ARG A 118 -16.08 -0.50 15.76
N GLN A 119 -14.81 -0.23 16.03
CA GLN A 119 -14.25 1.12 15.86
C GLN A 119 -14.28 1.59 14.40
N ILE A 120 -14.00 0.69 13.45
CA ILE A 120 -13.93 1.03 12.02
C ILE A 120 -15.32 1.15 11.41
N TYR A 121 -16.25 0.25 11.77
CA TYR A 121 -17.51 0.07 11.04
C TYR A 121 -18.78 0.44 11.83
N ALA A 122 -18.71 0.74 13.13
CA ALA A 122 -19.91 1.19 13.85
C ALA A 122 -20.35 2.57 13.34
N PRO A 123 -21.67 2.82 13.23
CA PRO A 123 -22.19 4.13 12.86
C PRO A 123 -21.67 5.20 13.81
N ARG A 124 -21.12 6.29 13.26
CA ARG A 124 -20.85 7.49 14.05
C ARG A 124 -22.21 8.09 14.42
N ARG A 125 -22.49 8.16 15.72
CA ARG A 125 -23.67 8.84 16.25
C ARG A 125 -23.56 10.34 16.08
#